data_AF-A2HV76-F1
#
_entry.id   AF-A2HV76-F1
#
_cell.length_a   1.000
_cell.length_b   1.000
_cell.length_c   1.000
_cell.angle_alpha   90.00
_cell.angle_beta   90.00
_cell.angle_gamma   90.00
#
_symmetry.space_group_name_H-M   'P 1'
#
loop_
_entity.id
_entity.type
_entity.pdbx_description
1 polymer ?
#
loop_
_entity_poly.entity_id
_entity_poly.type
_entity_poly.pdbx_seq_one_letter_code
_entity_poly.pdbx_strand_id
1 'polypeptide(L)'
;MVSNNAVPMKLESSDRRYVVVRTSDSHMQDTEYFDDLAETLTSDFYNHLFSYFMTLDISKFNPRQIPHTEERQTLLEANKSVYELFIEESDFECLDEKSLYDEYKQYCQEYGYMAASKRTFLANVKSLLDVQNGVYTKKNFYE
;
A
#
# COMPACT_ATOMS: atom_id res chain seq x y z
N MET A 1 11.36 7.62 -8.21
CA MET A 1 12.14 6.68 -7.37
C MET A 1 12.14 5.34 -8.07
N VAL A 2 13.26 4.64 -8.11
CA VAL A 2 13.38 3.28 -8.65
C VAL A 2 13.95 2.38 -7.57
N SER A 3 13.53 1.12 -7.52
CA SER A 3 14.00 0.14 -6.54
C SER A 3 13.80 -1.27 -7.07
N ASN A 4 14.72 -2.16 -6.72
CA ASN A 4 14.62 -3.60 -6.98
C ASN A 4 14.09 -4.37 -5.76
N ASN A 5 13.73 -3.67 -4.68
CA ASN A 5 13.11 -4.26 -3.50
C ASN A 5 11.61 -4.41 -3.73
N ALA A 6 11.04 -5.56 -3.37
CA ALA A 6 9.60 -5.85 -3.45
C ALA A 6 8.76 -4.89 -2.58
N VAL A 7 9.29 -4.46 -1.43
CA VAL A 7 8.64 -3.50 -0.53
C VAL A 7 9.58 -2.31 -0.34
N PRO A 8 9.64 -1.39 -1.32
CA PRO A 8 10.64 -0.32 -1.31
C PRO A 8 10.31 0.80 -0.31
N MET A 9 9.05 0.89 0.13
CA MET A 9 8.60 1.92 1.05
C MET A 9 7.31 1.52 1.77
N LYS A 10 7.08 2.16 2.92
CA LYS A 10 5.79 2.08 3.60
C LYS A 10 4.77 2.97 2.90
N LEU A 11 3.64 2.38 2.53
CA LEU A 11 2.51 3.09 1.95
C LEU A 11 1.30 2.96 2.87
N GLU A 12 0.66 4.10 3.16
CA GLU A 12 -0.59 4.15 3.93
C GLU A 12 -1.77 4.10 2.95
N SER A 13 -2.90 3.50 3.34
CA SER A 13 -4.09 3.35 2.48
C SER A 13 -4.63 4.68 1.95
N SER A 14 -4.57 5.72 2.78
CA SER A 14 -4.98 7.09 2.43
C SER A 14 -3.91 7.90 1.65
N ASP A 15 -2.76 7.29 1.34
CA ASP A 15 -1.69 8.00 0.64
C ASP A 15 -2.13 8.38 -0.78
N ARG A 16 -2.08 9.67 -1.07
CA ARG A 16 -2.41 10.23 -2.38
C ARG A 16 -1.21 10.85 -3.08
N ARG A 17 0.00 10.35 -2.84
CA ARG A 17 1.26 10.93 -3.33
C ARG A 17 1.99 10.02 -4.32
N TYR A 18 1.85 8.70 -4.17
CA TYR A 18 2.64 7.74 -4.93
C TYR A 18 1.80 6.94 -5.93
N VAL A 19 2.22 6.97 -7.19
CA VAL A 19 1.85 5.99 -8.20
C VAL A 19 2.88 4.87 -8.15
N VAL A 20 2.43 3.63 -7.94
CA VAL A 20 3.32 2.46 -7.89
C VAL A 20 3.13 1.68 -9.17
N VAL A 21 4.21 1.45 -9.90
CA VAL A 21 4.20 0.68 -11.15
C VAL A 21 5.38 -0.29 -11.13
N ARG A 22 5.18 -1.49 -11.66
CA ARG A 22 6.25 -2.44 -11.92
C ARG A 22 6.55 -2.45 -13.41
N THR A 23 7.82 -2.31 -13.75
CA THR A 23 8.30 -2.52 -15.11
C THR A 23 8.35 -4.02 -15.42
N SER A 24 8.09 -4.37 -16.68
CA SER A 24 8.24 -5.75 -17.15
C SER A 24 9.69 -6.22 -16.99
N ASP A 25 9.85 -7.52 -16.78
CA ASP A 25 11.12 -8.25 -16.77
C ASP A 25 11.53 -8.78 -18.16
N SER A 26 10.80 -8.42 -19.22
CA SER A 26 11.00 -8.94 -20.58
C SER A 26 12.40 -8.70 -21.15
N HIS A 27 13.05 -7.59 -20.77
CA HIS A 27 14.40 -7.22 -21.18
C HIS A 27 15.37 -7.23 -20.00
N MET A 28 15.09 -8.00 -18.93
CA MET A 28 15.98 -8.08 -17.78
C MET A 28 17.34 -8.66 -18.20
N GLN A 29 18.42 -7.91 -17.96
CA GLN A 29 19.80 -8.24 -18.39
C GLN A 29 20.02 -8.24 -19.92
N ASP A 30 19.08 -7.71 -20.70
CA ASP A 30 19.21 -7.58 -22.16
C ASP A 30 20.04 -6.33 -22.51
N THR A 31 21.37 -6.47 -22.48
CA THR A 31 22.28 -5.34 -22.70
C THR A 31 22.19 -4.79 -24.11
N GLU A 32 22.01 -5.64 -25.11
CA GLU A 32 21.90 -5.22 -26.52
C GLU A 32 20.68 -4.33 -26.73
N TYR A 33 19.52 -4.72 -26.21
CA TYR A 33 18.32 -3.88 -26.25
C TYR A 33 18.54 -2.50 -25.59
N PHE A 34 19.19 -2.46 -24.44
CA PHE A 34 19.42 -1.19 -23.73
C PHE A 34 20.49 -0.32 -24.40
N ASP A 35 21.49 -0.92 -25.04
CA ASP A 35 22.49 -0.22 -25.85
C ASP A 35 21.80 0.43 -27.06
N ASP A 36 21.03 -0.34 -27.83
CA ASP A 36 20.24 0.16 -28.96
C ASP A 36 19.27 1.27 -28.53
N LEU A 37 18.56 1.08 -27.41
CA LEU A 37 17.67 2.09 -26.85
C LEU A 37 18.42 3.38 -26.51
N ALA A 38 19.59 3.28 -25.88
CA ALA A 38 20.40 4.44 -25.50
C ALA A 38 20.85 5.24 -26.73
N GLU A 39 21.18 4.57 -27.84
CA GLU A 39 21.53 5.23 -29.10
C GLU A 39 20.37 6.06 -29.68
N THR A 40 19.11 5.69 -29.40
CA THR A 40 17.94 6.45 -29.84
C THR A 40 17.73 7.77 -29.09
N LEU A 41 18.33 7.95 -27.90
CA LEU A 41 18.16 9.11 -27.03
C LEU A 41 18.97 10.33 -27.51
N THR A 42 18.73 10.71 -28.75
CA THR A 42 19.40 11.82 -29.46
C THR A 42 18.77 13.18 -29.14
N SER A 43 19.43 14.26 -29.55
CA SER A 43 18.88 15.62 -29.42
C SER A 43 17.53 15.77 -30.15
N ASP A 44 17.38 15.14 -31.31
CA ASP A 44 16.13 15.17 -32.07
C ASP A 44 15.01 14.42 -31.36
N PHE A 45 15.31 13.27 -30.73
CA PHE A 45 14.35 12.56 -29.89
C PHE A 45 13.82 13.47 -28.77
N TYR A 46 14.72 14.16 -28.03
CA TYR A 46 14.32 15.07 -26.96
C TYR A 46 13.52 16.27 -27.48
N ASN A 47 13.85 16.81 -28.65
CA ASN A 47 13.07 17.89 -29.28
C ASN A 47 11.64 17.45 -29.60
N HIS A 48 11.47 16.23 -30.14
CA HIS A 48 10.15 15.65 -30.38
C HIS A 48 9.38 15.37 -29.09
N LEU A 49 10.05 14.82 -28.07
CA LEU A 49 9.47 14.56 -26.76
C LEU A 49 9.01 15.84 -26.08
N PHE A 50 9.83 16.90 -26.15
CA PHE A 50 9.47 18.21 -25.62
C PHE A 50 8.26 18.81 -26.35
N SER A 51 8.26 18.73 -27.68
CA SER A 51 7.11 19.16 -28.50
C SER A 51 5.83 18.41 -28.12
N TYR A 52 5.91 17.09 -27.93
CA TYR A 52 4.80 16.28 -27.44
C TYR A 52 4.25 16.82 -26.12
N PHE A 53 5.09 17.00 -25.10
CA PHE A 53 4.65 17.54 -23.80
C PHE A 53 4.04 18.95 -23.89
N MET A 54 4.58 19.83 -24.74
CA MET A 54 4.05 21.18 -24.94
C MET A 54 2.69 21.21 -25.65
N THR A 55 2.37 20.17 -26.42
CA THR A 55 1.10 20.03 -27.15
C THR A 55 0.06 19.17 -26.44
N LEU A 56 0.42 18.54 -25.31
CA LEU A 56 -0.45 17.64 -24.59
C LEU A 56 -1.57 18.40 -23.88
N ASP A 57 -2.83 18.14 -24.25
CA ASP A 57 -3.99 18.72 -23.57
C ASP A 57 -4.21 18.04 -22.21
N ILE A 58 -3.87 18.77 -21.15
CA ILE A 58 -4.06 18.35 -19.76
C ILE A 58 -5.22 19.08 -19.07
N SER A 59 -6.12 19.73 -19.82
CA SER A 59 -7.24 20.51 -19.26
C SER A 59 -8.17 19.69 -18.34
N LYS A 60 -8.25 18.38 -18.57
CA LYS A 60 -9.04 17.43 -17.77
C LYS A 60 -8.19 16.61 -16.79
N PHE A 61 -6.87 16.77 -16.79
CA PHE A 61 -5.99 16.00 -15.93
C PHE A 61 -6.12 16.46 -14.47
N ASN A 62 -6.42 15.53 -13.58
CA ASN A 62 -6.45 15.76 -12.14
C ASN A 62 -5.25 15.08 -11.48
N PRO A 63 -4.19 15.82 -11.08
CA PRO A 63 -3.00 15.22 -10.47
C PRO A 63 -3.27 14.59 -9.08
N ARG A 64 -4.45 14.83 -8.48
CA ARG A 64 -4.85 14.18 -7.22
C ARG A 64 -5.54 12.84 -7.44
N GLN A 65 -5.94 12.53 -8.68
CA GLN A 65 -6.54 11.25 -9.02
C GLN A 65 -5.43 10.27 -9.41
N ILE A 66 -4.87 9.63 -8.39
CA ILE A 66 -3.85 8.60 -8.60
C ILE A 66 -4.53 7.33 -9.12
N PRO A 67 -4.00 6.69 -10.18
CA PRO A 67 -4.51 5.42 -10.64
C PRO A 67 -4.32 4.34 -9.57
N HIS A 68 -5.31 3.46 -9.48
CA HIS A 68 -5.17 2.20 -8.74
C HIS A 68 -4.36 1.23 -9.62
N THR A 69 -3.35 0.60 -9.04
CA THR A 69 -2.50 -0.38 -9.70
C THR A 69 -2.39 -1.62 -8.82
N GLU A 70 -2.16 -2.77 -9.43
CA GLU A 70 -1.98 -4.03 -8.69
C GLU A 70 -0.78 -3.94 -7.75
N GLU A 71 0.31 -3.34 -8.20
CA GLU A 71 1.52 -3.17 -7.38
C GLU A 71 1.27 -2.28 -6.17
N ARG A 72 0.45 -1.24 -6.33
CA ARG A 72 0.04 -0.40 -5.20
C ARG A 72 -0.74 -1.23 -4.18
N GLN A 73 -1.66 -2.08 -4.63
CA GLN A 73 -2.45 -2.95 -3.76
C GLN A 73 -1.55 -3.94 -3.01
N THR A 74 -0.66 -4.64 -3.71
CA THR A 74 0.32 -5.55 -3.10
C THR A 74 1.19 -4.83 -2.06
N LEU A 75 1.62 -3.60 -2.35
CA LEU A 75 2.42 -2.82 -1.42
C LEU A 75 1.63 -2.40 -0.17
N LEU A 76 0.35 -2.06 -0.31
CA LEU A 76 -0.52 -1.76 0.82
C LEU A 76 -0.71 -2.98 1.71
N GLU A 77 -0.95 -4.15 1.12
CA GLU A 77 -1.10 -5.41 1.84
C GLU A 77 0.17 -5.79 2.60
N ALA A 78 1.33 -5.67 1.97
CA ALA A 78 2.62 -5.92 2.61
C ALA A 78 2.96 -4.93 3.74
N ASN A 79 2.33 -3.76 3.76
CA ASN A 79 2.54 -2.73 4.78
C ASN A 79 1.52 -2.75 5.92
N LYS A 80 0.53 -3.66 5.89
CA LYS A 80 -0.45 -3.80 6.97
C LYS A 80 0.26 -4.09 8.29
N SER A 81 -0.14 -3.37 9.31
CA SER A 81 0.31 -3.64 10.67
C SER A 81 -0.29 -4.93 11.20
N VAL A 82 0.36 -5.54 12.20
CA VAL A 82 -0.18 -6.71 12.93
C VAL A 82 -1.58 -6.43 13.47
N TYR A 83 -1.89 -5.17 13.80
CA TYR A 83 -3.22 -4.77 14.25
C TYR A 83 -4.27 -4.86 13.14
N GLU A 84 -3.94 -4.38 11.95
CA GLU A 84 -4.84 -4.48 10.78
C GLU A 84 -5.04 -5.94 10.39
N LEU A 85 -3.96 -6.73 10.31
CA LEU A 85 -4.02 -8.16 10.02
C LEU A 85 -4.90 -8.91 11.03
N PHE A 86 -4.70 -8.66 12.33
CA PHE A 86 -5.54 -9.25 13.38
C PHE A 86 -7.02 -8.90 13.18
N ILE A 87 -7.36 -7.63 12.94
CA ILE A 87 -8.76 -7.22 12.76
C ILE A 87 -9.36 -7.81 11.48
N GLU A 88 -8.61 -7.91 10.39
CA GLU A 88 -9.10 -8.46 9.14
C GLU A 88 -9.29 -9.98 9.19
N GLU A 89 -8.34 -10.71 9.79
CA GLU A 89 -8.29 -12.17 9.76
C GLU A 89 -9.10 -12.85 10.87
N SER A 90 -9.34 -12.16 11.99
CA SER A 90 -10.19 -12.69 13.05
C SER A 90 -11.64 -12.79 12.59
N ASP A 91 -12.45 -13.64 13.20
CA ASP A 91 -13.87 -13.87 12.83
C ASP A 91 -14.85 -13.40 13.91
N PHE A 92 -14.37 -12.68 14.93
CA PHE A 92 -15.24 -12.14 15.97
C PHE A 92 -16.24 -11.11 15.41
N GLU A 93 -17.50 -11.21 15.86
CA GLU A 93 -18.52 -10.20 15.59
C GLU A 93 -18.45 -9.06 16.60
N CYS A 94 -18.39 -9.40 17.89
CA CYS A 94 -18.30 -8.45 18.98
C CYS A 94 -17.55 -9.01 20.18
N LEU A 95 -16.72 -8.19 20.83
CA LEU A 95 -15.95 -8.59 22.01
C LEU A 95 -15.92 -7.47 23.05
N ASP A 96 -15.86 -7.82 24.33
CA ASP A 96 -15.46 -6.85 25.35
C ASP A 96 -13.95 -6.58 25.28
N GLU A 97 -13.51 -5.50 25.91
CA GLU A 97 -12.10 -5.06 25.87
C GLU A 97 -11.09 -6.13 26.32
N LYS A 98 -11.45 -6.97 27.30
CA LYS A 98 -10.56 -8.00 27.82
C LYS A 98 -10.45 -9.13 26.81
N SER A 99 -11.58 -9.65 26.35
CA SER A 99 -11.62 -10.73 25.36
C SER A 99 -10.93 -10.33 24.05
N LEU A 100 -11.14 -9.11 23.57
CA LEU A 100 -10.47 -8.57 22.40
C LEU A 100 -8.93 -8.58 22.53
N TYR A 101 -8.41 -8.18 23.68
CA TYR A 101 -6.96 -8.20 23.91
C TYR A 101 -6.41 -9.62 24.13
N ASP A 102 -7.20 -10.51 24.72
CA ASP A 102 -6.81 -11.92 24.89
C ASP A 102 -6.72 -12.64 23.53
N GLU A 103 -7.67 -12.41 22.62
CA GLU A 103 -7.62 -12.91 21.24
C GLU A 103 -6.43 -12.34 20.46
N TYR A 104 -6.17 -11.03 20.55
CA TYR A 104 -5.00 -10.42 19.92
C TYR A 104 -3.67 -11.05 20.38
N LYS A 105 -3.53 -11.36 21.67
CA LYS A 105 -2.33 -12.04 22.18
C LYS A 105 -2.22 -13.46 21.62
N GLN A 106 -3.33 -14.18 21.54
CA GLN A 106 -3.36 -15.52 20.97
C GLN A 106 -2.97 -15.49 19.49
N TYR A 107 -3.54 -14.56 18.72
CA TYR A 107 -3.16 -14.33 17.33
C TYR A 107 -1.66 -14.02 17.19
N CYS A 108 -1.13 -13.11 18.02
CA CYS A 108 0.31 -12.83 18.01
C CYS A 108 1.16 -14.07 18.29
N GLN A 109 0.75 -14.90 19.25
CA GLN A 109 1.47 -16.12 19.60
C GLN A 109 1.43 -17.15 18.46
N GLU A 110 0.28 -17.32 17.81
CA GLU A 110 0.06 -18.28 16.73
C GLU A 110 0.86 -17.94 15.46
N TYR A 111 0.87 -16.67 15.08
CA TYR A 111 1.55 -16.19 13.87
C TYR A 111 2.97 -15.65 14.11
N GLY A 112 3.48 -15.76 15.34
CA GLY A 112 4.87 -15.40 15.68
C GLY A 112 5.15 -13.90 15.81
N TYR A 113 4.13 -13.09 16.07
CA TYR A 113 4.26 -11.66 16.33
C TYR A 113 4.57 -11.35 17.80
N MET A 114 5.28 -10.25 18.02
CA MET A 114 5.49 -9.72 19.37
C MET A 114 4.26 -8.93 19.82
N ALA A 115 3.53 -9.46 20.80
CA ALA A 115 2.33 -8.83 21.32
C ALA A 115 2.65 -7.48 21.99
N ALA A 116 1.94 -6.43 21.58
CA ALA A 116 2.04 -5.11 22.20
C ALA A 116 1.31 -5.07 23.55
N SER A 117 1.62 -4.04 24.36
CA SER A 117 0.86 -3.76 25.59
C SER A 117 -0.62 -3.49 25.26
N LYS A 118 -1.54 -3.81 26.17
CA LYS A 118 -2.97 -3.55 26.00
C LYS A 118 -3.27 -2.11 25.58
N ARG A 119 -2.60 -1.14 26.22
CA ARG A 119 -2.76 0.29 25.91
C ARG A 119 -2.32 0.62 24.49
N THR A 120 -1.20 0.05 24.04
CA THR A 120 -0.69 0.25 22.69
C THR A 120 -1.61 -0.38 21.64
N PHE A 121 -2.04 -1.62 21.89
CA PHE A 121 -2.98 -2.33 21.03
C PHE A 121 -4.27 -1.52 20.83
N LEU A 122 -4.95 -1.15 21.92
CA LEU A 122 -6.21 -0.40 21.87
C LEU A 122 -6.07 0.95 21.15
N ALA A 123 -4.92 1.62 21.27
CA ALA A 123 -4.66 2.86 20.56
C ALA A 123 -4.57 2.67 19.04
N ASN A 124 -4.00 1.55 18.58
CA ASN A 124 -3.81 1.27 17.14
C ASN A 124 -5.08 0.72 16.48
N VAL A 125 -5.90 -0.07 17.19
CA VAL A 125 -7.15 -0.61 16.63
C VAL A 125 -8.33 0.36 16.73
N LYS A 126 -8.19 1.50 17.42
CA LYS A 126 -9.28 2.47 17.65
C LYS A 126 -9.92 2.97 16.36
N SER A 127 -9.14 3.19 15.30
CA SER A 127 -9.69 3.61 14.01
C SER A 127 -10.41 2.50 13.27
N LEU A 128 -10.13 1.23 13.58
CA LEU A 128 -10.62 0.02 12.93
C LEU A 128 -11.90 -0.56 13.56
N LEU A 129 -12.21 -0.15 14.79
CA LEU A 129 -13.32 -0.68 15.58
C LEU A 129 -14.31 0.42 15.99
N ASP A 130 -15.57 0.04 16.12
CA ASP A 130 -16.63 0.81 16.79
C ASP A 130 -16.80 0.30 18.23
N VAL A 131 -17.21 1.19 19.14
CA VAL A 131 -17.40 0.86 20.55
C VAL A 131 -18.76 1.36 21.03
N GLN A 132 -19.58 0.45 21.54
CA GLN A 132 -20.88 0.75 22.15
C GLN A 132 -21.00 0.01 23.49
N ASN A 133 -21.24 0.75 24.58
CA ASN A 133 -21.38 0.19 25.94
C ASN A 133 -20.23 -0.75 26.37
N GLY A 134 -19.00 -0.50 25.89
CA GLY A 134 -17.82 -1.33 26.22
C GLY A 134 -17.65 -2.58 25.35
N VAL A 135 -18.52 -2.77 24.36
CA VAL A 135 -18.45 -3.83 23.35
C VAL A 135 -17.83 -3.25 22.07
N TYR A 136 -16.85 -3.96 21.51
CA TYR A 136 -16.10 -3.61 20.32
C TYR A 136 -16.59 -4.42 19.13
N THR A 137 -16.86 -3.75 18.01
CA THR A 137 -17.26 -4.38 16.73
C THR A 137 -16.39 -3.84 15.59
N LYS A 138 -16.18 -4.63 14.53
CA LYS A 138 -15.41 -4.16 13.37
C LYS A 138 -16.15 -3.07 12.62
N LYS A 139 -15.42 -2.05 12.15
CA LYS A 139 -16.00 -1.07 11.22
C LYS A 139 -16.16 -1.68 9.84
N ASN A 140 -17.34 -1.48 9.25
CA ASN A 140 -17.53 -1.73 7.83
C ASN A 140 -16.92 -0.57 7.05
N PHE A 141 -15.78 -0.80 6.40
CA PHE A 141 -15.15 0.18 5.49
C PHE A 141 -15.72 0.13 4.06
N TYR A 142 -16.83 -0.60 3.86
CA TYR A 142 -17.50 -0.81 2.56
C TYR A 142 -18.80 -0.02 2.42
N GLU A 143 -18.85 1.23 2.89
CA GLU A 143 -19.89 2.21 2.55
C GLU A 143 -19.31 3.43 1.83
#